data_AF-A0A2N5GYM2-F1
#
_entry.id   AF-A0A2N5GYM2-F1
#
_cell.length_a   1.000
_cell.length_b   1.000
_cell.length_c   1.000
_cell.angle_alpha   90.00
_cell.angle_beta   90.00
_cell.angle_gamma   90.00
#
_symmetry.space_group_name_H-M   'P 1'
#
loop_
_entity.id
_entity.type
_entity.pdbx_description
1 polymer ?
#
loop_
_entity_poly.entity_id
_entity_poly.type
_entity_poly.pdbx_seq_one_letter_code
_entity_poly.pdbx_strand_id
1 'polypeptide(L)'
;MNEPFGEKAGVWIGKTPSDGKRIRLNTLLNMLNLKEEDTLQVRYQLLHRTASAIIEAKKVNAKNALMLVLPFNQEGKWFEDYASFVELFNLTRLKGAVVGPFLVSGGNLYFGWVTCNKVLPKEVFL
;
A
#
# COMPACT_ATOMS: atom_id res chain seq x y z
N MET A 1 -15.15 -0.19 -12.19
CA MET A 1 -15.01 0.98 -11.30
C MET A 1 -13.51 1.27 -11.16
N ASN A 2 -13.04 2.45 -11.57
CA ASN A 2 -11.63 2.83 -11.42
C ASN A 2 -11.47 3.55 -10.09
N GLU A 3 -11.29 2.82 -8.99
CA GLU A 3 -11.09 3.43 -7.67
C GLU A 3 -9.64 3.98 -7.58
N PRO A 4 -9.44 5.31 -7.51
CA PRO A 4 -8.10 5.87 -7.34
C PRO A 4 -7.64 5.71 -5.89
N PHE A 5 -6.33 5.67 -5.65
CA PHE A 5 -5.74 5.73 -4.30
C PHE A 5 -5.85 7.13 -3.64
N GLY A 6 -6.83 7.93 -4.06
CA GLY A 6 -7.05 9.29 -3.58
C GLY A 6 -5.95 10.27 -3.99
N GLU A 7 -5.86 11.36 -3.24
CA GLU A 7 -4.88 12.43 -3.43
C GLU A 7 -3.49 12.00 -2.98
N LYS A 8 -2.46 12.70 -3.47
CA LYS A 8 -1.10 12.58 -2.92
C LYS A 8 -1.05 13.17 -1.52
N ALA A 9 -0.18 12.66 -0.65
CA ALA A 9 -0.10 13.05 0.75
C ALA A 9 0.15 14.55 0.93
N GLY A 10 1.00 15.16 0.08
CA GLY A 10 1.26 16.61 0.09
C GLY A 10 0.03 17.46 -0.25
N VAL A 11 -0.86 16.97 -1.13
CA VAL A 11 -2.13 17.64 -1.43
C VAL A 11 -3.11 17.44 -0.27
N TRP A 12 -3.20 16.21 0.23
CA TRP A 12 -4.10 15.85 1.31
C TRP A 12 -3.80 16.59 2.61
N ILE A 13 -2.52 16.75 2.99
CA ILE A 13 -2.10 17.47 4.19
C ILE A 13 -2.36 18.99 4.04
N GLY A 14 -2.16 19.52 2.83
CA GLY A 14 -2.37 20.93 2.50
C GLY A 14 -1.28 21.85 3.07
N LYS A 15 -1.37 23.16 2.75
CA LYS A 15 -0.39 24.17 3.18
C LYS A 15 -0.48 24.51 4.67
N THR A 16 -1.69 24.47 5.22
CA THR A 16 -1.98 24.80 6.63
C THR A 16 -2.79 23.65 7.25
N PRO A 17 -2.15 22.53 7.61
CA PRO A 17 -2.85 21.39 8.18
C PRO A 17 -3.40 21.70 9.57
N SER A 18 -4.58 21.16 9.88
CA SER A 18 -5.06 21.11 11.27
C SER A 18 -4.22 20.12 12.09
N ASP A 19 -4.21 20.29 13.41
CA ASP A 19 -3.51 19.39 14.34
C ASP A 19 -3.91 17.93 14.11
N GLY A 20 -5.21 17.67 13.92
CA GLY A 20 -5.71 16.33 13.65
C GLY A 20 -5.19 15.71 12.35
N LYS A 21 -4.94 16.51 11.30
CA LYS A 21 -4.31 16.02 10.07
C LYS A 21 -2.83 15.72 10.29
N ARG A 22 -2.12 16.61 10.98
CA ARG A 22 -0.68 16.45 11.31
C ARG A 22 -0.44 15.21 12.16
N ILE A 23 -1.21 15.04 13.23
CA ILE A 23 -1.15 13.86 14.12
C ILE A 23 -1.41 12.60 13.33
N ARG A 24 -2.44 12.59 12.46
CA ARG A 24 -2.79 11.42 11.67
C ARG A 24 -1.68 11.04 10.70
N LEU A 25 -1.13 12.00 9.95
CA LEU A 25 -0.04 11.70 9.02
C LEU A 25 1.20 11.18 9.76
N ASN A 26 1.63 11.87 10.82
CA ASN A 26 2.77 11.44 11.64
C ASN A 26 2.58 10.04 12.20
N THR A 27 1.37 9.71 12.64
CA THR A 27 1.02 8.38 13.15
C THR A 27 1.19 7.30 12.06
N LEU A 28 0.74 7.57 10.83
CA LEU A 28 0.94 6.65 9.70
C LEU A 28 2.42 6.49 9.36
N LEU A 29 3.16 7.59 9.25
CA LEU A 29 4.58 7.59 8.90
C LEU A 29 5.43 6.86 9.93
N ASN A 30 5.17 7.07 11.23
CA ASN A 30 5.83 6.37 12.32
C ASN A 30 5.58 4.85 12.27
N MET A 31 4.35 4.42 11.94
CA MET A 31 4.04 2.99 11.79
C MET A 31 4.77 2.35 10.61
N LEU A 32 4.97 3.10 9.53
CA LEU A 32 5.59 2.64 8.29
C LEU A 32 7.11 2.84 8.26
N ASN A 33 7.69 3.50 9.27
CA ASN A 33 9.09 3.91 9.31
C ASN A 33 9.50 4.75 8.08
N LEU A 34 8.66 5.72 7.72
CA LEU A 34 8.86 6.64 6.59
C LEU A 34 9.01 8.08 7.07
N LYS A 35 9.73 8.90 6.30
CA LYS A 35 9.87 10.33 6.55
C LYS A 35 8.86 11.12 5.72
N GLU A 36 8.38 12.25 6.25
CA GLU A 36 7.31 13.04 5.61
C GLU A 36 7.75 13.50 4.21
N GLU A 37 8.97 14.00 4.07
CA GLU A 37 9.56 14.52 2.84
C GLU A 37 9.54 13.50 1.69
N ASP A 38 9.75 12.23 1.98
CA ASP A 38 9.78 11.14 0.99
C ASP A 38 8.37 10.73 0.56
N THR A 39 7.34 11.11 1.31
CA THR A 39 5.96 10.65 1.11
C THR A 39 5.03 11.66 0.46
N LEU A 40 5.46 12.92 0.26
CA LEU A 40 4.57 13.98 -0.25
C LEU A 40 3.97 13.64 -1.62
N GLN A 41 4.68 12.87 -2.44
CA GLN A 41 4.23 12.42 -3.77
C GLN A 41 3.49 11.08 -3.75
N VAL A 42 3.45 10.38 -2.61
CA VAL A 42 2.75 9.10 -2.44
C VAL A 42 1.26 9.34 -2.30
N ARG A 43 0.45 8.44 -2.86
CA ARG A 43 -1.01 8.44 -2.65
C ARG A 43 -1.35 8.17 -1.19
N TYR A 44 -2.10 9.08 -0.57
CA TYR A 44 -2.43 9.01 0.86
C TYR A 44 -3.11 7.68 1.25
N GLN A 45 -3.96 7.11 0.38
CA GLN A 45 -4.62 5.83 0.67
C GLN A 45 -3.65 4.65 0.75
N LEU A 46 -2.50 4.69 0.07
CA LEU A 46 -1.49 3.64 0.19
C LEU A 46 -0.88 3.63 1.59
N LEU A 47 -0.54 4.81 2.13
CA LEU A 47 -0.06 4.96 3.51
C LEU A 47 -1.12 4.45 4.50
N HIS A 48 -2.35 4.93 4.34
CA HIS A 48 -3.45 4.62 5.26
C HIS A 48 -3.77 3.13 5.29
N ARG A 49 -4.01 2.51 4.12
CA ARG A 49 -4.39 1.09 4.03
C ARG A 49 -3.27 0.16 4.51
N THR A 50 -2.01 0.51 4.24
CA THR A 50 -0.86 -0.27 4.72
C THR A 50 -0.75 -0.20 6.25
N ALA A 51 -0.93 0.99 6.85
CA ALA A 51 -0.95 1.12 8.30
C ALA A 51 -2.14 0.36 8.93
N SER A 52 -3.32 0.38 8.28
CA SER A 52 -4.46 -0.43 8.72
C SER A 52 -4.11 -1.93 8.73
N ALA A 53 -3.42 -2.45 7.71
CA ALA A 53 -2.99 -3.86 7.69
C ALA A 53 -2.06 -4.20 8.87
N ILE A 54 -1.14 -3.30 9.24
CA ILE A 54 -0.26 -3.46 10.41
C ILE A 54 -1.09 -3.48 11.71
N ILE A 55 -2.05 -2.56 11.84
CA ILE A 55 -2.94 -2.49 13.01
C ILE A 55 -3.75 -3.78 13.14
N GLU A 56 -4.35 -4.27 12.06
CA GLU A 56 -5.12 -5.52 12.09
C GLU A 56 -4.25 -6.73 12.43
N ALA A 57 -3.04 -6.83 11.87
CA ALA A 57 -2.10 -7.90 12.24
C ALA A 57 -1.78 -7.88 13.74
N LYS A 58 -1.54 -6.69 14.32
CA LYS A 58 -1.31 -6.53 15.76
C LYS A 58 -2.52 -6.98 16.60
N LYS A 59 -3.74 -6.61 16.20
CA LYS A 59 -4.97 -6.98 16.93
C LYS A 59 -5.16 -8.49 17.06
N VAL A 60 -4.73 -9.25 16.04
CA VAL A 60 -4.83 -10.72 16.05
C VAL A 60 -3.52 -11.42 16.45
N ASN A 61 -2.53 -10.67 16.97
CA ASN A 61 -1.20 -11.18 17.32
C ASN A 61 -0.48 -11.90 16.17
N ALA A 62 -0.75 -11.48 14.92
CA ALA A 62 -0.06 -11.99 13.75
C ALA A 62 1.28 -11.29 13.56
N LYS A 63 2.33 -12.07 13.27
CA LYS A 63 3.66 -11.55 12.98
C LYS A 63 3.78 -10.89 11.60
N ASN A 64 2.82 -11.10 10.71
CA ASN A 64 2.89 -10.68 9.32
C ASN A 64 1.67 -9.84 8.95
N ALA A 65 1.91 -8.69 8.32
CA ALA A 65 0.91 -7.86 7.65
C ALA A 65 1.17 -7.88 6.14
N LEU A 66 0.11 -7.87 5.34
CA LEU A 66 0.20 -7.84 3.88
C LEU A 66 -0.72 -6.75 3.32
N MET A 67 -0.15 -5.80 2.58
CA MET A 67 -0.91 -4.91 1.73
C MET A 67 -1.00 -5.50 0.32
N LEU A 68 -2.15 -6.11 0.01
CA LEU A 68 -2.42 -6.73 -1.29
C LEU A 68 -3.34 -5.82 -2.11
N VAL A 69 -2.93 -5.49 -3.33
CA VAL A 69 -3.76 -4.73 -4.28
C VAL A 69 -4.29 -5.66 -5.36
N LEU A 70 -5.61 -5.73 -5.48
CA LEU A 70 -6.31 -6.39 -6.58
C LEU A 70 -6.96 -5.32 -7.48
N PRO A 71 -6.36 -4.97 -8.63
CA PRO A 71 -6.97 -4.04 -9.57
C PRO A 71 -8.15 -4.72 -10.27
N PHE A 72 -9.31 -4.05 -10.27
CA PHE A 72 -10.51 -4.51 -10.98
C PHE A 72 -10.55 -4.09 -12.46
N ASN A 73 -9.47 -3.50 -12.98
CA ASN A 73 -9.32 -3.15 -14.39
C ASN A 73 -8.13 -3.89 -15.01
N GLN A 74 -8.23 -4.19 -16.32
CA GLN A 74 -7.15 -4.89 -17.04
C GLN A 74 -5.93 -4.00 -17.30
N GLU A 75 -6.12 -2.69 -17.32
CA GLU A 75 -5.06 -1.73 -17.64
C GLU A 75 -4.00 -1.60 -16.53
N GLY A 76 -4.22 -2.19 -15.34
CA GLY A 76 -3.28 -2.06 -14.22
C GLY A 76 -3.07 -0.59 -13.82
N LYS A 77 -4.09 0.23 -14.02
CA LYS A 77 -4.06 1.66 -13.67
C LYS A 77 -3.65 1.77 -12.20
N TRP A 78 -2.75 2.71 -11.91
CA TRP A 78 -2.17 2.95 -10.57
C TRP A 78 -1.07 2.01 -10.12
N PHE A 79 -0.61 1.07 -10.95
CA PHE A 79 0.56 0.25 -10.60
C PHE A 79 1.79 1.10 -10.30
N GLU A 80 2.05 2.16 -11.08
CA GLU A 80 3.21 3.02 -10.84
C GLU A 80 3.13 3.76 -9.50
N ASP A 81 1.94 4.24 -9.11
CA ASP A 81 1.74 4.85 -7.79
C ASP A 81 2.00 3.84 -6.65
N TYR A 82 1.58 2.57 -6.83
CA TYR A 82 1.87 1.48 -5.90
C TYR A 82 3.36 1.12 -5.88
N ALA A 83 3.97 1.00 -7.05
CA ALA A 83 5.36 0.57 -7.20
C ALA A 83 6.32 1.59 -6.61
N SER A 84 6.12 2.89 -6.87
CA SER A 84 6.89 3.97 -6.24
C SER A 84 6.72 4.01 -4.73
N PHE A 85 5.54 3.62 -4.21
CA PHE A 85 5.33 3.49 -2.77
C PHE A 85 6.11 2.30 -2.18
N VAL A 86 6.13 1.13 -2.84
CA VAL A 86 6.89 -0.05 -2.41
C VAL A 86 8.40 0.22 -2.40
N GLU A 87 8.90 1.03 -3.33
CA GLU A 87 10.31 1.41 -3.40
C GLU A 87 10.79 2.20 -2.18
N LEU A 88 9.90 2.93 -1.49
CA LEU A 88 10.24 3.61 -0.23
C LEU A 88 10.70 2.65 0.88
N PHE A 89 10.37 1.37 0.75
CA PHE A 89 10.78 0.32 1.68
C PHE A 89 12.04 -0.43 1.20
N ASN A 90 12.71 0.05 0.13
CA ASN A 90 13.83 -0.61 -0.54
C ASN A 90 13.48 -2.02 -1.06
N LEU A 91 12.23 -2.22 -1.46
CA LEU A 91 11.73 -3.49 -2.00
C LEU A 91 11.56 -3.43 -3.52
N THR A 92 11.62 -4.59 -4.17
CA THR A 92 11.45 -4.70 -5.63
C THR A 92 9.99 -4.47 -6.03
N ARG A 93 9.79 -3.68 -7.09
CA ARG A 93 8.49 -3.45 -7.74
C ARG A 93 8.09 -4.63 -8.66
N LEU A 94 7.36 -5.61 -8.13
CA LEU A 94 6.89 -6.79 -8.87
C LEU A 94 5.36 -6.82 -9.02
N LYS A 95 4.90 -7.27 -10.21
CA LYS A 95 3.50 -7.69 -10.45
C LYS A 95 3.41 -9.20 -10.29
N GLY A 96 2.30 -9.69 -9.74
CA GLY A 96 2.03 -11.12 -9.61
C GLY A 96 2.87 -11.84 -8.55
N ALA A 97 3.57 -11.09 -7.69
CA ALA A 97 4.40 -11.65 -6.62
C ALA A 97 4.20 -10.87 -5.31
N VAL A 98 4.51 -11.54 -4.20
CA VAL A 98 4.63 -10.91 -2.88
C VAL A 98 6.09 -10.53 -2.66
N VAL A 99 6.31 -9.30 -2.19
CA VAL A 99 7.64 -8.77 -1.88
C VAL A 99 7.73 -8.36 -0.41
N GLY A 100 8.92 -8.47 0.15
CA GLY A 100 9.19 -8.29 1.57
C GLY A 100 10.03 -9.44 2.15
N PRO A 101 10.19 -9.50 3.48
CA PRO A 101 9.60 -8.58 4.45
C PRO A 101 10.35 -7.24 4.54
N PHE A 102 9.61 -6.17 4.81
CA PHE A 102 10.15 -4.99 5.46
C PHE A 102 9.83 -5.05 6.97
N LEU A 103 10.81 -4.78 7.83
CA LEU A 103 10.62 -4.85 9.27
C LEU A 103 9.96 -3.56 9.79
N VAL A 104 8.80 -3.70 10.41
CA VAL A 104 8.10 -2.60 11.11
C VAL A 104 8.00 -2.90 12.60
N SER A 105 7.69 -1.88 13.40
CA SER A 105 7.45 -2.06 14.84
C SER A 105 6.26 -2.99 15.06
N GLY A 106 6.53 -4.25 15.42
CA GLY A 106 5.54 -5.27 15.72
C GLY A 106 5.37 -6.37 14.66
N GLY A 107 6.20 -6.43 13.61
CA GLY A 107 6.17 -7.57 12.69
C GLY A 107 6.78 -7.32 11.32
N ASN A 108 6.50 -8.25 10.41
CA ASN A 108 6.90 -8.21 9.02
C ASN A 108 5.80 -7.57 8.17
N LEU A 109 6.16 -6.62 7.32
CA LEU A 109 5.29 -6.03 6.33
C LEU A 109 5.63 -6.56 4.94
N TYR A 110 4.61 -7.05 4.25
CA TYR A 110 4.70 -7.52 2.87
C TYR A 110 3.78 -6.71 1.96
N PHE A 111 4.10 -6.71 0.68
CA PHE A 111 3.30 -6.07 -0.36
C PHE A 111 3.05 -7.05 -1.50
N GLY A 112 1.89 -6.92 -2.16
CA GLY A 112 1.65 -7.65 -3.40
C GLY A 112 0.73 -6.90 -4.34
N TRP A 113 0.98 -7.03 -5.64
CA TRP A 113 0.08 -6.59 -6.69
C TRP A 113 -0.41 -7.79 -7.48
N VAL A 114 -1.72 -8.04 -7.45
CA VAL A 114 -2.32 -9.16 -8.18
C VAL A 114 -2.58 -8.75 -9.62
N THR A 115 -2.30 -9.65 -10.56
CA THR A 115 -2.71 -9.51 -11.96
C THR A 115 -3.84 -10.48 -12.25
N CYS A 116 -5.04 -9.98 -12.54
CA CYS A 116 -6.12 -10.80 -13.03
C CYS A 116 -5.88 -11.13 -14.51
N ASN A 117 -5.27 -12.28 -14.79
CA ASN A 117 -5.38 -12.88 -16.11
C ASN A 117 -6.76 -13.54 -16.22
N LYS A 118 -7.47 -13.37 -17.34
CA LYS A 118 -8.71 -14.13 -17.59
C LYS A 118 -8.36 -15.61 -17.41
N VAL A 119 -9.04 -16.28 -16.48
CA VAL A 119 -8.97 -17.74 -16.36
C VAL A 119 -9.36 -18.31 -17.72
N LEU A 120 -8.54 -19.25 -18.22
CA LEU A 120 -8.76 -19.96 -19.47
C LEU A 120 -10.21 -20.49 -19.54
N PRO A 121 -10.85 -20.50 -20.73
CA PRO A 121 -12.16 -21.12 -20.88
C PRO A 121 -12.14 -22.54 -20.33
N LYS A 122 -13.23 -22.91 -19.63
CA LYS A 122 -13.50 -24.29 -19.19
C LYS A 122 -13.76 -25.18 -20.41
N GLU A 123 -12.72 -25.51 -21.17
CA GLU A 123 -12.77 -26.57 -22.19
C GLU A 123 -11.38 -27.22 -22.30
N VAL A 124 -10.99 -28.03 -21.31
CA VAL A 124 -10.25 -29.31 -21.48
C VAL A 124 -10.34 -30.07 -20.14
N PHE A 125 -11.54 -30.55 -19.79
CA PHE A 125 -11.71 -31.70 -18.92
C PHE A 125 -12.99 -32.40 -19.38
N LEU A 126 -12.87 -33.09 -20.51
CA LEU A 126 -13.52 -34.32 -20.98
C LEU A 126 -13.45 -34.38 -22.51
#